data_AF-A0A523T207-F1
#
_entry.id   AF-A0A523T207-F1
#
_cell.length_a   1.000
_cell.length_b   1.000
_cell.length_c   1.000
_cell.angle_alpha   90.00
_cell.angle_beta   90.00
_cell.angle_gamma   90.00
#
_symmetry.space_group_name_H-M   'P 1'
#
loop_
_entity.id
_entity.type
_entity.pdbx_description
1 polymer ?
#
loop_
_entity_poly.entity_id
_entity_poly.type
_entity_poly.pdbx_seq_one_letter_code
_entity_poly.pdbx_strand_id
1 'polypeptide(L)'
;MAEEKKGEKKEEMKQEQPRPQTKPEPKKEVKKKERNPNDVEDGKGIAWLSYIGILFLIPLLAKKDNSFCMHHAKQGMVYFIIEFCLAVLLIVPFLGWIIYVLGMIFMLVMSIIGLIQALQGNWWEAPMGINGLSKKFNF
;
A
#
# COMPACT_ATOMS: atom_id res chain seq x y z
N MET A 1 80.74 -34.37 -11.87
CA MET A 1 80.55 -33.22 -10.97
C MET A 1 79.45 -32.36 -11.60
N ALA A 2 78.25 -32.13 -11.08
CA ALA A 2 77.43 -32.66 -9.99
C ALA A 2 75.97 -32.23 -10.33
N GLU A 3 74.99 -33.09 -10.00
CA GLU A 3 73.60 -32.81 -9.52
C GLU A 3 72.65 -31.89 -10.33
N GLU A 4 71.56 -32.45 -10.90
CA GLU A 4 70.14 -32.32 -10.42
C GLU A 4 69.55 -30.88 -10.56
N LYS A 5 68.35 -30.57 -11.05
CA LYS A 5 67.03 -31.22 -10.97
C LYS A 5 66.02 -30.51 -11.91
N LYS A 6 65.00 -31.28 -12.28
CA LYS A 6 63.73 -30.99 -12.97
C LYS A 6 62.87 -29.92 -12.26
N GLY A 7 62.09 -29.10 -12.98
CA GLY A 7 61.08 -28.21 -12.37
C GLY A 7 60.18 -27.47 -13.38
N GLU A 8 58.90 -27.80 -13.36
CA GLU A 8 57.81 -27.19 -14.15
C GLU A 8 57.45 -25.75 -13.71
N LYS A 9 56.64 -25.10 -14.58
CA LYS A 9 55.49 -24.22 -14.25
C LYS A 9 55.78 -22.79 -13.78
N LYS A 10 55.36 -21.81 -14.57
CA LYS A 10 54.15 -20.98 -14.33
C LYS A 10 54.06 -19.79 -15.29
N GLU A 11 52.91 -19.66 -15.93
CA GLU A 11 52.44 -18.43 -16.56
C GLU A 11 52.26 -17.35 -15.47
N GLU A 12 52.94 -16.21 -15.62
CA GLU A 12 52.73 -15.03 -14.80
C GLU A 12 51.82 -14.05 -15.53
N MET A 13 50.55 -14.08 -15.14
CA MET A 13 49.53 -13.08 -15.45
C MET A 13 49.81 -11.83 -14.60
N LYS A 14 50.29 -10.75 -15.24
CA LYS A 14 50.66 -9.51 -14.57
C LYS A 14 49.41 -8.73 -14.14
N GLN A 15 49.30 -8.52 -12.83
CA GLN A 15 48.25 -7.77 -12.15
C GLN A 15 48.22 -6.30 -12.58
N GLU A 16 47.02 -5.79 -12.89
CA GLU A 16 46.70 -4.36 -12.82
C GLU A 16 45.65 -4.17 -11.72
N GLN A 17 45.97 -3.34 -10.73
CA GLN A 17 45.13 -3.11 -9.54
C GLN A 17 43.87 -2.30 -9.89
N PRO A 18 42.68 -2.63 -9.34
CA PRO A 18 41.49 -1.81 -9.50
C PRO A 18 41.53 -0.52 -8.67
N ARG A 19 41.19 0.60 -9.32
CA ARG A 19 41.01 1.94 -8.70
C ARG A 19 39.72 1.97 -7.83
N PRO A 20 39.63 2.82 -6.77
CA PRO A 20 38.63 2.71 -5.71
C PRO A 20 37.17 2.83 -6.16
N GLN A 21 36.34 1.92 -5.66
CA GLN A 21 34.89 1.91 -5.85
C GLN A 21 34.25 3.03 -5.02
N THR A 22 33.64 4.02 -5.67
CA THR A 22 32.60 4.85 -5.06
C THR A 22 31.39 3.97 -4.79
N LYS A 23 31.05 3.79 -3.50
CA LYS A 23 29.82 3.13 -3.04
C LYS A 23 28.60 3.67 -3.80
N PRO A 24 27.79 2.83 -4.44
CA PRO A 24 26.42 3.23 -4.78
C PRO A 24 25.66 3.42 -3.47
N GLU A 25 25.11 4.62 -3.26
CA GLU A 25 24.12 4.85 -2.22
C GLU A 25 22.94 3.88 -2.39
N PRO A 26 22.34 3.39 -1.29
CA PRO A 26 21.27 2.40 -1.37
C PRO A 26 20.03 3.07 -1.97
N LYS A 27 19.69 2.68 -3.20
CA LYS A 27 18.36 2.89 -3.77
C LYS A 27 17.35 2.37 -2.76
N LYS A 28 16.45 3.23 -2.28
CA LYS A 28 15.24 2.81 -1.56
C LYS A 28 14.41 1.96 -2.52
N GLU A 29 14.64 0.66 -2.53
CA GLU A 29 13.72 -0.30 -3.11
C GLU A 29 12.39 -0.15 -2.37
N VAL A 30 11.38 0.37 -3.08
CA VAL A 30 10.01 0.29 -2.62
C VAL A 30 9.61 -1.19 -2.70
N LYS A 31 9.94 -1.94 -1.64
CA LYS A 31 9.43 -3.29 -1.46
C LYS A 31 7.91 -3.22 -1.49
N LYS A 32 7.29 -3.95 -2.41
CA LYS A 32 5.87 -4.32 -2.34
C LYS A 32 5.65 -4.89 -0.93
N LYS A 33 4.98 -4.13 -0.03
CA LYS A 33 4.69 -4.58 1.34
C LYS A 33 3.89 -5.88 1.24
N GLU A 34 4.56 -7.01 1.47
CA GLU A 34 3.89 -8.30 1.62
C GLU A 34 2.98 -8.24 2.84
N ARG A 35 1.82 -8.89 2.76
CA ARG A 35 0.86 -8.92 3.86
C ARG A 35 1.46 -9.71 5.02
N ASN A 36 1.88 -9.01 6.07
CA ASN A 36 2.40 -9.63 7.29
C ASN A 36 1.22 -10.02 8.20
N PRO A 37 1.13 -11.26 8.69
CA PRO A 37 0.12 -11.65 9.67
C PRO A 37 0.05 -10.73 10.91
N ASN A 38 1.20 -10.21 11.36
CA ASN A 38 1.28 -9.31 12.51
C ASN A 38 0.60 -7.95 12.24
N ASP A 39 0.55 -7.51 10.98
CA ASP A 39 -0.07 -6.23 10.62
C ASP A 39 -1.58 -6.21 10.91
N VAL A 40 -2.24 -7.37 10.84
CA VAL A 40 -3.67 -7.47 11.13
C VAL A 40 -3.93 -7.21 12.61
N GLU A 41 -3.23 -7.93 13.49
CA GLU A 41 -3.40 -7.78 14.95
C GLU A 41 -3.03 -6.37 15.41
N ASP A 42 -1.93 -5.82 14.90
CA ASP A 42 -1.44 -4.48 15.25
C ASP A 42 -2.28 -3.34 14.63
N GLY A 43 -3.06 -3.65 13.59
CA GLY A 43 -3.72 -2.65 12.74
C GLY A 43 -5.24 -2.63 12.85
N LYS A 44 -5.91 -3.74 13.19
CA LYS A 44 -7.38 -3.85 13.20
C LYS A 44 -8.09 -2.85 14.11
N GLY A 45 -7.45 -2.47 15.23
CA GLY A 45 -8.01 -1.49 16.17
C GLY A 45 -8.18 -0.08 15.61
N ILE A 46 -7.51 0.26 14.51
CA ILE A 46 -7.54 1.60 13.89
C ILE A 46 -7.93 1.58 12.41
N ALA A 47 -7.73 0.45 11.71
CA ALA A 47 -8.03 0.34 10.28
C ALA A 47 -9.50 0.59 9.93
N TRP A 48 -10.43 0.24 10.82
CA TRP A 48 -11.88 0.42 10.63
C TRP A 48 -12.29 1.89 10.50
N LEU A 49 -11.52 2.83 11.06
CA LEU A 49 -11.75 4.27 10.91
C LEU A 49 -11.69 4.73 9.45
N SER A 50 -11.10 3.93 8.57
CA SER A 50 -11.09 4.18 7.13
C SER A 50 -12.47 4.31 6.51
N TYR A 51 -13.50 3.74 7.13
CA TYR A 51 -14.85 3.74 6.58
C TYR A 51 -15.76 4.78 7.22
N ILE A 52 -15.19 5.81 7.84
CA ILE A 52 -15.93 6.91 8.45
C ILE A 52 -15.47 8.22 7.83
N GLY A 53 -15.97 8.50 6.62
CA GLY A 53 -15.69 9.73 5.89
C GLY A 53 -14.20 10.10 5.90
N ILE A 54 -13.87 11.29 6.39
CA ILE A 54 -12.50 11.83 6.42
C ILE A 54 -11.55 11.08 7.38
N LEU A 55 -12.06 10.23 8.28
CA LEU A 55 -11.24 9.55 9.29
C LEU A 55 -10.28 8.51 8.71
N PHE A 56 -10.36 8.19 7.41
CA PHE A 56 -9.33 7.39 6.72
C PHE A 56 -7.92 7.98 6.83
N LEU A 57 -7.80 9.29 7.08
CA LEU A 57 -6.53 9.95 7.36
C LEU A 57 -5.86 9.40 8.64
N ILE A 58 -6.63 8.92 9.61
CA ILE A 58 -6.10 8.41 10.88
C ILE A 58 -5.22 7.15 10.66
N PRO A 59 -5.74 6.02 10.13
CA PRO A 59 -4.89 4.86 9.86
C PRO A 59 -3.82 5.18 8.81
N LEU A 60 -4.11 6.05 7.84
CA LEU A 60 -3.16 6.51 6.83
C LEU A 60 -1.93 7.19 7.44
N LEU A 61 -2.14 8.06 8.43
CA LEU A 61 -1.06 8.88 8.99
C LEU A 61 -0.41 8.22 10.21
N ALA A 62 -1.19 7.53 11.04
CA ALA A 62 -0.73 6.92 12.28
C ALA A 62 -0.03 5.57 12.07
N LYS A 63 -0.38 4.82 11.01
CA LYS A 63 0.12 3.45 10.77
C LYS A 63 0.59 3.24 9.33
N LYS A 64 1.39 4.19 8.82
CA LYS A 64 1.99 4.17 7.46
C LYS A 64 2.73 2.87 7.15
N ASP A 65 3.38 2.29 8.15
CA ASP A 65 4.17 1.08 7.99
C ASP A 65 3.37 -0.23 8.02
N ASN A 66 2.11 -0.18 8.46
CA ASN A 66 1.25 -1.33 8.56
C ASN A 66 0.46 -1.53 7.25
N SER A 67 0.71 -2.63 6.56
CA SER A 67 0.10 -2.88 5.25
C SER A 67 -1.42 -3.04 5.31
N PHE A 68 -1.97 -3.55 6.43
CA PHE A 68 -3.41 -3.73 6.66
C PHE A 68 -4.12 -2.39 6.83
N CYS A 69 -3.58 -1.50 7.65
CA CYS A 69 -4.07 -0.13 7.79
C CYS A 69 -4.03 0.62 6.45
N MET A 70 -2.95 0.48 5.69
CA MET A 70 -2.81 1.16 4.40
C MET A 70 -3.79 0.64 3.34
N HIS A 71 -4.11 -0.66 3.37
CA HIS A 71 -5.13 -1.25 2.48
C HIS A 71 -6.51 -0.66 2.74
N HIS A 72 -6.95 -0.63 4.01
CA HIS A 72 -8.24 -0.04 4.36
C HIS A 72 -8.27 1.48 4.19
N ALA A 73 -7.18 2.18 4.51
CA ALA A 73 -7.10 3.63 4.36
C ALA A 73 -7.22 4.06 2.89
N LYS A 74 -6.62 3.33 1.95
CA LYS A 74 -6.76 3.61 0.51
C LYS A 74 -8.19 3.39 0.02
N GLN A 75 -8.91 2.40 0.56
CA GLN A 75 -10.33 2.20 0.26
C GLN A 75 -11.18 3.32 0.85
N GLY A 76 -10.92 3.69 2.10
CA GLY A 76 -11.57 4.82 2.77
C GLY A 76 -11.43 6.15 2.02
N MET A 77 -10.24 6.41 1.49
CA MET A 77 -10.01 7.58 0.63
C MET A 77 -10.89 7.56 -0.63
N VAL A 78 -11.04 6.41 -1.29
CA VAL A 78 -11.92 6.29 -2.46
C VAL A 78 -13.37 6.54 -2.07
N TYR A 79 -13.82 5.99 -0.94
CA TYR A 79 -15.16 6.22 -0.42
C TYR A 79 -15.42 7.70 -0.16
N PHE A 80 -14.48 8.37 0.51
CA PHE A 80 -14.57 9.80 0.78
C PHE A 80 -14.62 10.64 -0.50
N ILE A 81 -13.84 10.30 -1.53
CA ILE A 81 -13.90 10.96 -2.84
C ILE A 81 -15.28 10.76 -3.50
N ILE A 82 -15.85 9.55 -3.42
CA ILE A 82 -17.18 9.26 -3.98
C ILE A 82 -18.26 10.08 -3.24
N GLU A 83 -18.22 10.12 -1.91
CA GLU A 83 -19.13 10.94 -1.09
C GLU A 83 -19.05 12.41 -1.46
N PHE A 84 -17.84 12.94 -1.68
CA PHE A 84 -17.65 14.30 -2.14
C PHE A 84 -18.23 14.54 -3.55
N CYS A 85 -18.05 13.61 -4.48
CA CYS A 85 -18.66 13.68 -5.81
C CYS A 85 -20.20 13.63 -5.75
N LEU A 86 -20.77 12.81 -4.85
CA LEU A 86 -22.22 12.77 -4.63
C LEU A 86 -22.74 14.11 -4.10
N ALA A 87 -22.01 14.78 -3.22
CA ALA A 87 -22.41 16.08 -2.69
C ALA A 87 -22.56 17.16 -3.78
N VAL A 88 -21.80 17.09 -4.88
CA VAL A 88 -21.95 18.00 -6.03
C VAL A 88 -23.35 17.89 -6.68
N LEU A 89 -23.99 16.71 -6.61
CA LEU A 89 -25.33 16.50 -7.18
C LEU A 89 -26.41 17.33 -6.48
N LEU A 90 -26.17 17.82 -5.26
CA LEU A 90 -27.11 18.65 -4.53
C LEU A 90 -27.43 19.98 -5.24
N ILE A 91 -26.58 20.42 -6.17
CA ILE A 91 -26.78 21.62 -7.01
C ILE A 91 -28.00 21.45 -7.93
N VAL A 92 -28.29 20.22 -8.38
CA VAL A 92 -29.43 19.94 -9.29
C VAL A 92 -30.67 19.58 -8.46
N PRO A 93 -31.71 20.43 -8.44
CA PRO A 93 -32.90 20.17 -7.63
C PRO A 93 -33.68 18.94 -8.11
N PHE A 94 -34.41 18.31 -7.18
CA PHE A 94 -35.21 17.10 -7.36
C PHE A 94 -34.40 15.86 -7.77
N LEU A 95 -33.88 15.80 -9.00
CA LEU A 95 -33.17 14.62 -9.50
C LEU A 95 -31.84 14.40 -8.77
N GLY A 96 -31.06 15.47 -8.59
CA GLY A 96 -29.79 15.41 -7.87
C GLY A 96 -29.97 15.00 -6.41
N TRP A 97 -31.04 15.45 -5.76
CA TRP A 97 -31.37 15.07 -4.38
C TRP A 97 -31.73 13.60 -4.24
N ILE A 98 -32.54 13.05 -5.16
CA ILE A 98 -32.89 11.63 -5.16
C ILE A 98 -31.64 10.78 -5.35
N ILE A 99 -30.81 11.10 -6.34
CA ILE A 99 -29.56 10.37 -6.60
C ILE A 99 -28.62 10.48 -5.40
N TYR A 100 -28.49 11.67 -4.80
CA TYR A 100 -27.68 11.87 -3.60
C TYR A 100 -28.14 10.97 -2.45
N VAL A 101 -29.44 10.95 -2.12
CA VAL A 101 -29.97 10.12 -1.03
C VAL A 101 -29.72 8.63 -1.29
N LEU A 102 -30.03 8.15 -2.49
CA LEU A 102 -29.80 6.74 -2.85
C LEU A 102 -28.31 6.39 -2.83
N GLY A 103 -27.45 7.28 -3.34
CA GLY A 103 -26.00 7.13 -3.33
C GLY A 103 -25.44 7.09 -1.91
N MET A 104 -25.90 7.98 -1.03
CA MET A 104 -25.46 8.01 0.36
C MET A 104 -25.90 6.78 1.15
N ILE A 105 -27.12 6.26 0.91
CA ILE A 105 -27.57 4.99 1.51
C ILE A 105 -26.66 3.83 1.06
N PHE A 106 -26.36 3.76 -0.24
CA PHE A 106 -25.44 2.75 -0.78
C PHE A 106 -24.04 2.86 -0.15
N MET A 107 -23.48 4.07 -0.08
CA MET A 107 -22.17 4.32 0.54
C MET A 107 -22.16 3.97 2.03
N LEU A 108 -23.25 4.24 2.76
CA LEU A 108 -23.38 3.87 4.16
C LEU A 108 -23.34 2.35 4.35
N VAL A 109 -24.09 1.59 3.56
CA VAL A 109 -24.08 0.11 3.61
C VAL A 109 -22.68 -0.43 3.33
N MET A 110 -22.04 0.07 2.27
CA MET A 110 -20.69 -0.31 1.89
C MET A 110 -19.65 0.03 2.96
N SER A 111 -19.85 1.14 3.68
CA SER A 111 -18.95 1.58 4.76
C SER A 111 -19.10 0.71 6.00
N ILE A 112 -20.34 0.33 6.35
CA ILE A 112 -20.60 -0.60 7.47
C ILE A 112 -19.97 -1.96 7.19
N ILE A 113 -20.11 -2.50 5.97
CA ILE A 113 -19.48 -3.77 5.59
C ILE A 113 -17.95 -3.66 5.71
N GLY A 114 -17.36 -2.59 5.16
CA GLY A 114 -15.92 -2.37 5.25
C GLY A 114 -15.41 -2.25 6.68
N LEU A 115 -16.15 -1.52 7.53
CA LEU A 115 -15.88 -1.36 8.95
C LEU A 115 -15.86 -2.72 9.66
N ILE A 116 -16.89 -3.55 9.46
CA ILE A 116 -16.97 -4.89 10.06
C ILE A 116 -15.79 -5.75 9.59
N GLN A 117 -15.49 -5.72 8.29
CA GLN A 117 -14.39 -6.49 7.73
C GLN A 117 -13.04 -6.08 8.31
N ALA A 118 -12.80 -4.78 8.49
CA ALA A 118 -11.57 -4.29 9.12
C ALA A 118 -11.45 -4.71 10.59
N LEU A 119 -12.55 -4.66 11.34
CA LEU A 119 -12.59 -5.12 12.74
C LEU A 119 -12.34 -6.63 12.86
N GLN A 120 -12.82 -7.42 11.89
CA GLN A 120 -12.57 -8.86 11.81
C GLN A 120 -11.16 -9.22 11.31
N GLY A 121 -10.35 -8.22 10.92
CA GLY A 121 -9.01 -8.47 10.38
C GLY A 121 -8.99 -8.96 8.93
N ASN A 122 -10.10 -8.84 8.21
CA ASN A 122 -10.24 -9.32 6.85
C ASN A 122 -9.68 -8.30 5.85
N TRP A 123 -8.82 -8.77 4.95
CA TRP A 123 -8.31 -8.00 3.80
C TRP A 123 -9.38 -7.82 2.72
N TRP A 124 -10.46 -7.14 3.07
CA TRP A 124 -11.63 -7.04 2.22
C TRP A 124 -11.32 -6.29 0.94
N GLU A 125 -11.75 -6.84 -0.18
CA GLU A 125 -11.68 -6.20 -1.47
C GLU A 125 -13.03 -5.56 -1.77
N ALA A 126 -13.14 -4.25 -1.55
CA ALA A 126 -14.37 -3.51 -1.82
C ALA A 126 -14.83 -3.71 -3.28
N PRO A 127 -16.10 -4.11 -3.53
CA PRO A 127 -16.61 -4.42 -4.85
C PRO A 127 -16.78 -3.17 -5.74
N MET A 128 -17.34 -3.35 -6.93
CA MET A 128 -17.69 -2.26 -7.87
C MET A 128 -16.49 -1.41 -8.31
N GLY A 129 -15.31 -2.02 -8.40
CA GLY A 129 -14.09 -1.35 -8.86
C GLY A 129 -13.42 -0.46 -7.81
N ILE A 130 -13.99 -0.31 -6.60
CA ILE A 130 -13.41 0.52 -5.53
C ILE A 130 -12.02 0.00 -5.15
N ASN A 131 -11.87 -1.32 -4.99
CA ASN A 131 -10.57 -1.92 -4.73
C ASN A 131 -9.58 -1.76 -5.90
N GLY A 132 -10.08 -1.66 -7.14
CA GLY A 132 -9.24 -1.36 -8.30
C GLY A 132 -8.72 0.08 -8.28
N LEU A 133 -9.56 1.03 -7.87
CA LEU A 133 -9.19 2.43 -7.69
C LEU A 133 -8.23 2.62 -6.52
N SER A 134 -8.46 1.95 -5.39
CA SER A 134 -7.61 2.07 -4.20
C SER A 134 -6.17 1.59 -4.47
N LYS A 135 -6.00 0.57 -5.33
CA LYS A 135 -4.68 0.05 -5.74
C LYS A 135 -3.88 1.01 -6.62
N LYS A 136 -4.49 2.07 -7.18
CA LYS A 136 -3.77 3.08 -8.00
C LYS A 136 -2.96 4.07 -7.17
N PHE A 137 -3.20 4.13 -5.85
CA PHE A 137 -2.51 5.05 -4.97
C PHE A 137 -1.18 4.47 -4.47
N ASN A 138 -0.08 5.11 -4.85
CA ASN A 138 1.29 4.70 -4.56
C ASN A 138 1.85 5.48 -3.37
N PHE A 139 1.44 5.08 -2.18
CA PHE A 139 2.01 5.53 -0.91
C PHE A 139 1.89 4.40 0.13
#